data_AF-A0A966NVR5-F1
#
_entry.id   AF-A0A966NVR5-F1
#
_cell.length_a   1.000
_cell.length_b   1.000
_cell.length_c   1.000
_cell.angle_alpha   90.00
_cell.angle_beta   90.00
_cell.angle_gamma   90.00
#
_symmetry.space_group_name_H-M   'P 1'
#
loop_
_entity.id
_entity.type
_entity.pdbx_description
1 polymer ?
#
loop_
_entity_poly.entity_id
_entity_poly.type
_entity_poly.pdbx_seq_one_letter_code
_entity_poly.pdbx_strand_id
1 'polypeptide(L)'
;TSRGIVPEACSSWFLPRLVGIAQAQEWVMTGRVFGADEALAGGLVRSVHPAGELLDAARTLAKEIIDNTAPVSVALARQMMWRMLGASHPMEAHRVDSRGIQIRGRSNDVKEGVMSFLEKRPAKFVDRVSSDVPDIFPGWSEPEFF
;
A
#
# COMPACT_ATOMS: atom_id res chain seq x y z
N THR A 1 -0.80 -25.64 -9.01
CA THR A 1 -1.57 -26.56 -9.89
C THR A 1 -1.08 -28.00 -9.85
N SER A 2 0.20 -28.27 -9.57
CA SER A 2 0.80 -29.63 -9.51
C SER A 2 0.13 -30.65 -8.57
N ARG A 3 -0.79 -30.20 -7.71
CA ARG A 3 -1.57 -31.04 -6.77
C ARG A 3 -3.06 -31.11 -7.11
N GLY A 4 -3.45 -30.73 -8.34
CA GLY A 4 -4.86 -30.78 -8.78
C GLY A 4 -5.78 -29.74 -8.14
N ILE A 5 -5.21 -28.70 -7.51
CA ILE A 5 -5.94 -27.57 -6.91
C ILE A 5 -5.61 -26.26 -7.61
N VAL A 6 -6.47 -25.26 -7.39
CA VAL A 6 -6.37 -23.89 -7.90
C VAL A 6 -5.64 -22.97 -6.90
N PRO A 7 -5.05 -21.86 -7.35
CA PRO A 7 -4.54 -20.84 -6.45
C PRO A 7 -5.68 -20.18 -5.65
N GLU A 8 -5.46 -19.93 -4.35
CA GLU A 8 -6.46 -19.40 -3.40
C GLU A 8 -6.01 -18.03 -2.79
N ALA A 9 -6.56 -17.60 -1.65
CA ALA A 9 -6.24 -16.30 -1.01
C ALA A 9 -6.38 -15.07 -1.92
N CYS A 10 -7.33 -15.10 -2.87
CA CYS A 10 -7.49 -14.06 -3.90
C CYS A 10 -6.22 -13.82 -4.75
N SER A 11 -5.29 -14.78 -4.81
CA SER A 11 -4.03 -14.64 -5.53
C SER A 11 -4.19 -14.45 -7.04
N SER A 12 -5.30 -14.91 -7.63
CA SER A 12 -5.68 -14.59 -9.02
C SER A 12 -5.93 -13.09 -9.24
N TRP A 13 -6.25 -12.33 -8.19
CA TRP A 13 -6.38 -10.88 -8.23
C TRP A 13 -5.05 -10.18 -7.93
N PHE A 14 -4.35 -10.60 -6.88
CA PHE A 14 -3.13 -9.94 -6.39
C PHE A 14 -1.87 -10.25 -7.20
N LEU A 15 -1.58 -11.53 -7.47
CA LEU A 15 -0.33 -11.94 -8.10
C LEU A 15 -0.07 -11.27 -9.46
N PRO A 16 -1.00 -11.28 -10.44
CA PRO A 16 -0.75 -10.62 -11.73
C PRO A 16 -0.59 -9.10 -11.63
N ARG A 17 -1.09 -8.46 -10.56
CA ARG A 17 -0.86 -7.02 -10.29
C ARG A 17 0.52 -6.73 -9.71
N LEU A 18 1.15 -7.72 -9.09
CA LEU A 18 2.50 -7.62 -8.55
C LEU A 18 3.56 -7.94 -9.60
N VAL A 19 3.39 -9.06 -10.32
CA VAL A 19 4.44 -9.62 -11.19
C VAL A 19 4.10 -9.59 -12.68
N GLY A 20 2.94 -9.04 -13.04
CA GLY A 20 2.42 -9.10 -14.40
C GLY A 20 1.79 -10.46 -14.74
N ILE A 21 0.89 -10.46 -15.73
CA ILE A 21 0.11 -11.66 -16.07
C ILE A 21 0.97 -12.81 -16.63
N ALA A 22 2.05 -12.50 -17.36
CA ALA A 22 2.91 -13.52 -17.95
C ALA A 22 3.64 -14.33 -16.88
N GLN A 23 4.35 -13.65 -15.96
CA GLN A 23 5.07 -14.30 -14.87
C GLN A 23 4.12 -15.04 -13.92
N ALA A 24 2.97 -14.44 -13.60
CA ALA A 24 1.96 -15.06 -12.75
C ALA A 24 1.47 -16.39 -13.36
N GLN A 25 1.18 -16.41 -14.66
CA GLN A 25 0.77 -17.64 -15.33
C GLN A 25 1.87 -18.69 -15.33
N GLU A 26 3.11 -18.33 -15.64
CA GLU A 26 4.23 -19.29 -15.64
C GLU A 26 4.39 -19.97 -14.27
N TRP A 27 4.44 -19.18 -13.18
CA TRP A 27 4.59 -19.73 -11.83
C TRP A 27 3.38 -20.58 -11.42
N VAL A 28 2.16 -20.10 -11.68
CA VAL A 28 0.94 -20.83 -11.30
C VAL A 28 0.80 -22.13 -12.08
N MET A 29 1.05 -22.12 -13.39
CA MET A 29 0.87 -23.29 -14.27
C MET A 29 1.94 -24.35 -14.03
N THR A 30 3.21 -23.94 -13.92
CA THR A 30 4.30 -24.89 -13.66
C THR A 30 4.27 -25.42 -12.22
N GLY A 31 3.80 -24.61 -11.26
CA GLY A 31 3.82 -24.96 -9.84
C GLY A 31 5.23 -25.22 -9.31
N ARG A 32 6.27 -24.67 -9.98
CA ARG A 32 7.66 -24.88 -9.62
C ARG A 32 8.04 -24.11 -8.37
N VAL A 33 8.98 -24.65 -7.61
CA VAL A 33 9.62 -23.94 -6.50
C VAL A 33 10.79 -23.13 -7.08
N PHE A 34 10.93 -21.88 -6.65
CA PHE A 34 11.99 -20.98 -7.09
C PHE A 34 12.59 -20.22 -5.90
N GLY A 35 13.79 -19.69 -6.10
CA GLY A 35 14.58 -18.99 -5.08
C GLY A 35 14.33 -17.48 -5.04
N ALA A 36 15.01 -16.80 -4.10
CA ALA A 36 14.86 -15.37 -3.86
C ALA A 36 15.30 -14.50 -5.04
N ASP A 37 16.35 -14.89 -5.78
CA ASP A 37 16.85 -14.13 -6.93
C ASP A 37 15.81 -14.06 -8.04
N GLU A 38 15.11 -15.17 -8.28
CA GLU A 38 14.04 -15.20 -9.26
C GLU A 38 12.79 -14.44 -8.77
N ALA A 39 12.47 -14.54 -7.47
CA ALA A 39 11.40 -13.73 -6.88
C ALA A 39 11.68 -12.22 -7.04
N LEU A 40 12.94 -11.79 -6.93
CA LEU A 40 13.36 -10.41 -7.15
C LEU A 40 13.25 -10.03 -8.63
N ALA A 41 13.81 -10.85 -9.52
CA ALA A 41 13.76 -10.60 -10.96
C ALA A 41 12.31 -10.57 -11.51
N GLY A 42 11.43 -11.41 -10.96
CA GLY A 42 10.01 -11.45 -11.29
C GLY A 42 9.17 -10.38 -10.59
N GLY A 43 9.75 -9.54 -9.73
CA GLY A 43 9.03 -8.45 -9.04
C GLY A 43 8.15 -8.86 -7.86
N LEU A 44 8.24 -10.11 -7.39
CA LEU A 44 7.49 -10.59 -6.21
C LEU A 44 8.02 -9.98 -4.91
N VAL A 45 9.33 -9.73 -4.84
CA VAL A 45 9.98 -9.09 -3.69
C VAL A 45 10.72 -7.83 -4.13
N ARG A 46 10.74 -6.81 -3.26
CA ARG A 46 11.46 -5.55 -3.50
C ARG A 46 12.98 -5.71 -3.44
N SER A 47 13.47 -6.53 -2.51
CA SER A 47 14.89 -6.72 -2.26
C SER A 47 15.18 -8.03 -1.53
N VAL A 48 16.41 -8.54 -1.69
CA VAL A 48 16.91 -9.75 -1.05
C VAL A 48 18.01 -9.37 -0.07
N HIS A 49 18.01 -9.99 1.11
CA HIS A 49 18.93 -9.68 2.20
C HIS A 49 19.50 -10.98 2.79
N PRO A 50 20.72 -10.96 3.36
CA PRO A 50 21.20 -12.05 4.20
C PRO A 50 20.22 -12.36 5.34
N ALA A 51 20.14 -13.62 5.75
CA ALA A 51 19.17 -14.06 6.76
C ALA A 51 19.27 -13.28 8.08
N GLY A 52 20.48 -12.88 8.49
CA GLY A 52 20.71 -12.09 9.70
C GLY A 52 20.33 -10.62 9.61
N GLU A 53 20.08 -10.08 8.40
CA GLU A 53 19.86 -8.66 8.16
C GLU A 53 18.42 -8.32 7.75
N LEU A 54 17.63 -9.34 7.37
CA LEU A 54 16.27 -9.18 6.82
C LEU A 54 15.37 -8.31 7.71
N LEU A 55 15.31 -8.58 9.01
CA LEU A 55 14.43 -7.85 9.93
C LEU A 55 14.91 -6.42 10.15
N ASP A 56 16.22 -6.18 10.14
CA ASP A 56 16.77 -4.85 10.33
C ASP A 56 16.52 -3.98 9.09
N ALA A 57 16.65 -4.56 7.89
CA ALA A 57 16.25 -3.91 6.65
C ALA A 57 14.75 -3.53 6.64
N ALA A 58 13.87 -4.47 7.04
CA ALA A 58 12.43 -4.22 7.14
C ALA A 58 12.10 -3.12 8.16
N ARG A 59 12.73 -3.16 9.34
CA ARG A 59 12.55 -2.15 10.40
C ARG A 59 13.09 -0.78 9.99
N THR A 60 14.14 -0.73 9.19
CA THR A 60 14.71 0.52 8.68
C THR A 60 13.71 1.21 7.76
N LEU A 61 13.10 0.47 6.82
CA LEU A 61 12.04 1.00 5.97
C LEU A 61 10.81 1.44 6.78
N ALA A 62 10.42 0.66 7.79
CA ALA A 62 9.32 1.04 8.67
C ALA A 62 9.61 2.33 9.44
N LYS A 63 10.84 2.50 9.96
CA LYS A 63 11.27 3.75 10.62
C LYS A 63 11.24 4.93 9.66
N GLU A 64 11.68 4.77 8.42
CA GLU A 64 11.61 5.81 7.40
C GLU A 64 10.18 6.33 7.22
N ILE A 65 9.18 5.44 7.22
CA ILE A 65 7.76 5.85 7.16
C ILE A 65 7.35 6.57 8.45
N ILE A 66 7.65 5.98 9.62
CA ILE A 66 7.23 6.51 10.93
C ILE A 66 7.82 7.90 11.18
N ASP A 67 9.09 8.11 10.86
CA ASP A 67 9.83 9.32 11.22
C ASP A 67 9.48 10.50 10.32
N ASN A 68 8.98 10.25 9.09
CA ASN A 68 8.85 11.28 8.06
C ASN A 68 7.41 11.57 7.60
N THR A 69 6.42 10.80 8.03
CA THR A 69 5.07 10.88 7.44
C THR A 69 3.95 11.02 8.47
N ALA A 70 2.87 11.67 8.06
CA ALA A 70 1.66 11.80 8.87
C ALA A 70 0.87 10.48 8.87
N PRO A 71 0.58 9.86 10.04
CA PRO A 71 -0.09 8.56 10.09
C PRO A 71 -1.43 8.51 9.35
N VAL A 72 -2.25 9.56 9.48
CA VAL A 72 -3.54 9.67 8.77
C VAL A 72 -3.33 9.73 7.25
N SER A 73 -2.33 10.48 6.77
CA SER A 73 -2.03 10.56 5.34
C SER A 73 -1.55 9.23 4.78
N VAL A 74 -0.72 8.47 5.51
CA VAL A 74 -0.30 7.12 5.13
C VAL A 74 -1.49 6.16 5.04
N ALA A 75 -2.38 6.20 6.03
CA ALA A 75 -3.58 5.36 6.04
C ALA A 75 -4.49 5.64 4.83
N LEU A 76 -4.76 6.92 4.56
CA LEU A 76 -5.57 7.34 3.40
C LEU A 76 -4.89 6.96 2.08
N ALA A 77 -3.58 7.24 1.93
CA ALA A 77 -2.82 6.89 0.73
C ALA A 77 -2.88 5.39 0.45
N ARG A 78 -2.68 4.55 1.48
CA ARG A 78 -2.80 3.10 1.36
C ARG A 78 -4.20 2.68 0.88
N GLN A 79 -5.26 3.25 1.46
CA GLN A 79 -6.64 2.94 1.04
C GLN A 79 -6.90 3.36 -0.42
N MET A 80 -6.46 4.55 -0.81
CA MET A 80 -6.61 5.07 -2.17
C MET A 80 -5.89 4.17 -3.18
N MET A 81 -4.62 3.83 -2.94
CA MET A 81 -3.85 2.98 -3.84
C MET A 81 -4.51 1.60 -4.01
N TRP A 82 -4.93 0.94 -2.93
CA TRP A 82 -5.51 -0.40 -3.03
C TRP A 82 -6.90 -0.43 -3.65
N ARG A 83 -7.79 0.49 -3.26
CA ARG A 83 -9.16 0.53 -3.80
C ARG A 83 -9.17 0.95 -5.27
N MET A 84 -8.36 1.96 -5.63
CA MET A 84 -8.36 2.50 -6.99
C MET A 84 -7.63 1.60 -8.00
N LEU A 85 -6.82 0.65 -7.52
CA LEU A 85 -6.23 -0.41 -8.36
C LEU A 85 -7.29 -1.31 -9.02
N GLY A 86 -8.53 -1.31 -8.49
CA GLY A 86 -9.68 -1.99 -9.07
C GLY A 86 -10.74 -1.06 -9.66
N ALA A 87 -10.54 0.26 -9.66
CA ALA A 87 -11.51 1.22 -10.17
C ALA A 87 -11.71 1.07 -11.68
N SER A 88 -12.95 1.29 -12.14
CA SER A 88 -13.29 1.16 -13.56
C SER A 88 -12.87 2.39 -14.39
N HIS A 89 -12.75 3.55 -13.73
CA HIS A 89 -12.42 4.81 -14.38
C HIS A 89 -11.67 5.75 -13.42
N PRO A 90 -10.68 6.55 -13.88
CA PRO A 90 -9.91 7.47 -13.03
C PRO A 90 -10.74 8.54 -12.30
N MET A 91 -11.94 8.83 -12.78
CA MET A 91 -12.90 9.73 -12.09
C MET A 91 -13.26 9.23 -10.68
N GLU A 92 -13.23 7.91 -10.44
CA GLU A 92 -13.45 7.37 -9.09
C GLU A 92 -12.34 7.82 -8.13
N ALA A 93 -11.08 7.73 -8.58
CA ALA A 93 -9.93 8.23 -7.82
C ALA A 93 -10.03 9.75 -7.62
N HIS A 94 -10.38 10.49 -8.67
CA HIS A 94 -10.49 11.94 -8.60
C HIS A 94 -11.53 12.42 -7.57
N ARG A 95 -12.67 11.74 -7.44
CA ARG A 95 -13.68 12.08 -6.42
C ARG A 95 -13.17 11.87 -5.00
N VAL A 96 -12.42 10.78 -4.80
CA VAL A 96 -11.85 10.40 -3.50
C VAL A 96 -10.69 11.32 -3.13
N ASP A 97 -9.73 11.54 -4.03
CA ASP A 97 -8.55 12.36 -3.78
C ASP A 97 -8.91 13.85 -3.61
N SER A 98 -9.89 14.37 -4.36
CA SER A 98 -10.36 15.75 -4.23
C SER A 98 -11.00 15.99 -2.87
N ARG A 99 -11.81 15.04 -2.39
CA ARG A 99 -12.34 15.09 -1.02
C ARG A 99 -11.22 14.98 0.01
N GLY A 100 -10.31 14.03 -0.20
CA GLY A 100 -9.16 13.79 0.68
C GLY A 100 -8.31 15.03 0.87
N ILE A 101 -7.88 15.67 -0.23
CA ILE A 101 -7.05 16.88 -0.17
C ILE A 101 -7.82 18.06 0.42
N GLN A 102 -9.11 18.22 0.10
CA GLN A 102 -9.95 19.29 0.64
C GLN A 102 -10.13 19.18 2.17
N ILE A 103 -10.28 17.97 2.71
CA ILE A 103 -10.39 17.74 4.15
C ILE A 103 -9.01 17.86 4.82
N ARG A 104 -8.00 17.16 4.30
CA ARG A 104 -6.65 17.17 4.88
C ARG A 104 -6.02 18.55 4.85
N GLY A 105 -6.28 19.37 3.83
CA GLY A 105 -5.78 20.75 3.75
C GLY A 105 -6.17 21.64 4.93
N ARG A 106 -7.18 21.26 5.72
CA ARG A 106 -7.64 21.98 6.93
C ARG A 106 -7.17 21.33 8.24
N SER A 107 -6.40 20.25 8.17
CA SER A 107 -6.02 19.45 9.35
C SER A 107 -4.89 20.09 10.16
N ASN A 108 -4.68 19.57 11.38
CA ASN A 108 -3.57 20.00 12.21
C ASN A 108 -2.23 19.49 11.65
N ASP A 109 -2.19 18.31 11.02
CA ASP A 109 -0.96 17.81 10.39
C ASP A 109 -0.48 18.72 9.25
N VAL A 110 -1.37 19.30 8.44
CA VAL A 110 -0.95 20.23 7.37
C VAL A 110 -0.37 21.50 7.97
N LYS A 111 -1.01 22.05 9.02
CA LYS A 111 -0.45 23.21 9.74
C LYS A 111 0.93 22.88 10.30
N GLU A 112 1.06 21.73 10.97
CA GLU A 112 2.33 21.27 11.53
C GLU A 112 3.41 21.07 10.47
N GLY A 113 3.08 20.43 9.34
CA GLY A 113 4.05 20.23 8.26
C GLY A 113 4.56 21.54 7.66
N VAL A 114 3.70 22.56 7.53
CA VAL A 114 4.12 23.91 7.11
C VAL A 114 5.00 24.55 8.18
N MET A 115 4.58 24.51 9.44
CA MET A 115 5.33 25.13 10.54
C MET A 115 6.69 24.48 10.76
N SER A 116 6.77 23.15 10.77
CA SER A 116 8.02 22.42 10.96
C SER A 116 9.03 22.73 9.86
N PHE A 117 8.56 22.90 8.62
CA PHE A 117 9.38 23.34 7.49
C PHE A 117 9.94 24.76 7.70
N LEU A 118 9.08 25.72 8.05
CA LEU A 118 9.49 27.11 8.32
C LEU A 118 10.47 27.21 9.49
N GLU A 119 10.26 26.40 10.52
CA GLU A 119 11.08 26.33 11.73
C GLU A 119 12.33 25.43 11.57
N LYS A 120 12.50 24.77 10.42
CA LYS A 120 13.60 23.85 10.11
C LYS A 120 13.78 22.74 11.15
N ARG A 121 12.67 22.14 11.59
CA ARG A 121 12.66 21.03 12.54
C ARG A 121 11.90 19.82 11.97
N PRO A 122 12.10 18.62 12.54
CA PRO A 122 11.22 17.49 12.25
C PRO A 122 9.75 17.80 12.58
N ALA A 123 8.85 17.30 11.74
CA ALA A 123 7.42 17.40 11.96
C ALA A 123 6.98 16.47 13.11
N LYS A 124 5.98 16.91 13.87
CA LYS A 124 5.30 16.15 14.92
C LYS A 124 3.81 16.10 14.63
N PHE A 125 3.44 15.30 13.62
CA PHE A 125 2.04 15.11 13.23
C PHE A 125 1.20 14.61 14.42
N VAL A 126 0.04 15.25 14.63
CA VAL A 126 -0.76 15.09 15.84
C VAL A 126 -2.05 14.31 15.61
N ASP A 127 -2.52 14.24 14.36
CA ASP A 127 -3.73 13.49 14.04
C ASP A 127 -3.46 11.98 14.14
N ARG A 128 -4.45 11.21 14.61
CA ARG A 128 -4.32 9.77 14.86
C ARG A 128 -5.21 8.97 13.93
N VAL A 129 -4.70 7.81 13.50
CA VAL A 129 -5.46 6.88 12.65
C VAL A 129 -6.77 6.42 13.31
N SER A 130 -6.77 6.25 14.63
CA SER A 130 -7.92 5.75 15.41
C SER A 130 -9.10 6.73 15.51
N SER A 131 -8.87 8.03 15.33
CA SER A 131 -9.86 9.07 15.62
C SER A 131 -10.03 10.11 14.53
N ASP A 132 -9.01 10.33 13.71
CA ASP A 132 -8.92 11.52 12.84
C ASP A 132 -8.83 11.16 11.35
N VAL A 133 -9.04 9.89 10.98
CA VAL A 133 -9.15 9.46 9.58
C VAL A 133 -10.53 9.86 9.06
N PRO A 134 -10.62 10.81 8.12
CA PRO A 134 -11.90 11.18 7.54
C PRO A 134 -12.42 10.08 6.61
N ASP A 135 -13.74 9.94 6.53
CA ASP A 135 -14.37 9.17 5.46
C ASP A 135 -14.25 9.93 4.13
N ILE A 136 -13.31 9.49 3.29
CA ILE A 136 -13.13 10.00 1.93
C ILE A 136 -13.79 9.10 0.87
N PHE A 137 -14.42 8.01 1.29
CA PHE A 137 -15.08 7.00 0.46
C PHE A 137 -16.57 6.83 0.85
N PRO A 138 -17.37 7.91 0.88
CA PRO A 138 -18.76 7.79 1.30
C PRO A 138 -19.53 6.86 0.37
N GLY A 139 -20.28 5.94 0.98
CA GLY A 139 -21.04 4.91 0.26
C GLY A 139 -20.19 3.77 -0.27
N TRP A 140 -18.89 3.69 0.07
CA TRP A 140 -18.08 2.52 -0.22
C TRP A 140 -18.50 1.36 0.69
N SER A 141 -19.03 0.31 0.07
CA SER A 141 -19.30 -0.98 0.71
C SER A 141 -18.25 -1.99 0.28
N GLU A 142 -17.73 -2.77 1.23
CA GLU A 142 -16.97 -3.96 0.85
C GLU A 142 -17.89 -4.95 0.14
N PRO A 143 -17.47 -5.57 -0.98
CA PRO A 143 -18.27 -6.59 -1.64
C PRO A 143 -18.62 -7.72 -0.68
N GLU A 144 -19.90 -8.09 -0.60
CA GLU A 144 -20.34 -9.20 0.24
C GLU A 144 -19.94 -10.55 -0.39
N PHE A 145 -19.52 -11.48 0.46
CA PHE A 145 -19.39 -12.88 0.08
C PHE A 145 -20.77 -13.54 0.19
N PHE A 146 -21.33 -13.94 -0.96
CA PHE A 146 -22.65 -14.56 -1.07
C PHE A 146 -22.57 -16.08 -1.23
#